data_AF-A0A7C6RRR3-F1
#
_entry.id   AF-A0A7C6RRR3-F1
#
_cell.length_a   1.000
_cell.length_b   1.000
_cell.length_c   1.000
_cell.angle_alpha   90.00
_cell.angle_beta   90.00
_cell.angle_gamma   90.00
#
_symmetry.space_group_name_H-M   'P 1'
#
loop_
_entity.id
_entity.type
_entity.pdbx_description
1 polymer ?
#
loop_
_entity_poly.entity_id
_entity_poly.type
_entity_poly.pdbx_seq_one_letter_code
_entity_poly.pdbx_strand_id
1 'polypeptide(L)'
;YLNGTIKEKIDLTFDNAFKTNGMKVKIHLNNGNEIIGYSVFEYDQNDTYIYVGIGRKENKEFDLVSIPFKEVVKIEALLYSNPRWGVKEDFKNFDV
;
A
#
# COMPACT_ATOMS: atom_id res chain seq x y z
N TYR A 1 6.05 -21.51 5.66
CA TYR A 1 4.58 -21.56 5.72
C TYR A 1 4.09 -20.41 6.56
N LEU A 2 3.30 -19.48 6.00
CA LEU A 2 2.63 -18.40 6.74
C LEU A 2 1.35 -18.97 7.36
N ASN A 3 1.45 -19.42 8.60
CA ASN A 3 0.38 -20.00 9.42
C ASN A 3 -0.63 -18.94 9.94
N GLY A 4 -0.81 -17.83 9.23
CA GLY A 4 -1.69 -16.73 9.63
C GLY A 4 -1.28 -16.00 10.92
N THR A 5 -0.10 -16.30 11.47
CA THR A 5 0.39 -15.67 12.72
C THR A 5 1.11 -14.36 12.39
N ILE A 6 0.90 -13.34 13.22
CA ILE A 6 1.59 -12.06 13.10
C ILE A 6 3.09 -12.30 13.28
N LYS A 7 3.87 -12.00 12.23
CA LYS A 7 5.32 -12.15 12.27
C LYS A 7 5.99 -11.03 13.07
N GLU A 8 5.49 -9.81 12.92
CA GLU A 8 6.12 -8.61 13.48
C GLU A 8 5.07 -7.51 13.68
N LYS A 9 5.26 -6.68 14.70
CA LYS A 9 4.47 -5.47 14.95
C LYS A 9 5.44 -4.32 15.21
N ILE A 10 5.33 -3.27 14.41
CA ILE A 10 6.22 -2.11 14.44
C ILE A 10 5.34 -0.85 14.51
N ASP A 11 5.87 0.22 15.09
CA ASP A 11 5.20 1.51 15.12
C ASP A 11 4.94 2.04 13.71
N LEU A 12 3.76 2.62 13.53
CA LEU A 12 3.34 3.24 12.28
C LEU A 12 4.07 4.57 12.10
N THR A 13 5.24 4.49 11.46
CA THR A 13 5.96 5.65 10.94
C THR A 13 5.92 5.62 9.42
N PHE A 14 6.17 6.76 8.80
CA PHE A 14 6.23 6.84 7.34
C PHE A 14 7.31 5.91 6.78
N ASP A 15 8.51 5.90 7.38
CA ASP A 15 9.60 5.00 6.99
C ASP A 15 9.22 3.51 7.10
N ASN A 16 8.45 3.14 8.12
CA ASN A 16 7.99 1.76 8.27
C ASN A 16 6.87 1.41 7.29
N ALA A 17 5.99 2.36 6.97
CA ALA A 17 4.98 2.17 5.92
C ALA A 17 5.64 1.94 4.56
N PHE A 18 6.69 2.70 4.22
CA PHE A 18 7.46 2.54 2.97
C PHE A 18 8.03 1.14 2.77
N LYS A 19 8.42 0.44 3.86
CA LYS A 19 8.91 -0.94 3.79
C LYS A 19 7.87 -1.93 3.26
N THR A 20 6.59 -1.54 3.29
CA THR A 20 5.52 -2.38 2.77
C THR A 20 5.24 -2.15 1.28
N ASN A 21 5.96 -1.26 0.59
CA ASN A 21 5.83 -1.02 -0.85
C ASN A 21 5.85 -2.31 -1.69
N GLY A 22 4.93 -2.39 -2.64
CA GLY A 22 4.73 -3.57 -3.49
C GLY A 22 4.04 -4.74 -2.77
N MET A 23 3.82 -4.68 -1.45
CA MET A 23 3.07 -5.69 -0.69
C MET A 23 1.57 -5.46 -0.80
N LYS A 24 0.81 -6.56 -0.73
CA LYS A 24 -0.63 -6.47 -0.48
C LYS A 24 -0.86 -6.06 0.97
N VAL A 25 -1.48 -4.90 1.18
CA VAL A 25 -1.74 -4.33 2.49
C VAL A 25 -3.23 -4.17 2.75
N LYS A 26 -3.61 -4.20 4.01
CA LYS A 26 -4.89 -3.71 4.52
C LYS A 26 -4.63 -2.47 5.38
N ILE A 27 -5.19 -1.34 4.97
CA ILE A 27 -5.06 -0.05 5.64
C ILE A 27 -6.35 0.25 6.40
N HIS A 28 -6.20 0.59 7.68
CA HIS A 28 -7.30 1.00 8.55
C HIS A 28 -7.27 2.51 8.71
N LEU A 29 -8.39 3.17 8.44
CA LEU A 29 -8.52 4.61 8.50
C LEU A 29 -9.18 5.08 9.81
N ASN A 30 -8.95 6.34 10.18
CA ASN A 30 -9.48 6.96 11.39
C ASN A 30 -11.02 7.04 11.43
N ASN A 31 -11.67 7.03 10.28
CA ASN A 31 -13.13 6.99 10.14
C ASN A 31 -13.71 5.57 10.26
N GLY A 32 -12.87 4.57 10.53
CA GLY A 32 -13.27 3.16 10.63
C GLY A 32 -13.35 2.43 9.30
N ASN A 33 -13.09 3.09 8.17
CA ASN A 33 -13.04 2.45 6.86
C ASN A 33 -11.75 1.65 6.68
N GLU A 34 -11.81 0.66 5.80
CA GLU A 34 -10.69 -0.20 5.47
C GLU A 34 -10.44 -0.20 3.96
N ILE A 35 -9.17 -0.16 3.56
CA ILE A 35 -8.75 -0.26 2.16
C ILE A 35 -7.82 -1.45 2.02
N ILE A 36 -8.08 -2.31 1.03
CA ILE A 36 -7.22 -3.46 0.72
C ILE A 36 -6.71 -3.31 -0.71
N GLY A 37 -5.39 -3.31 -0.87
CA GLY A 37 -4.76 -3.12 -2.18
C GLY A 37 -3.28 -3.45 -2.15
N TYR A 38 -2.60 -3.21 -3.27
CA TYR A 38 -1.15 -3.22 -3.33
C TYR A 38 -0.64 -1.82 -2.98
N SER A 39 0.33 -1.76 -2.09
CA SER A 39 0.81 -0.46 -1.64
C SER A 39 1.84 0.16 -2.58
N VAL A 40 1.71 1.47 -2.78
CA VAL A 40 2.61 2.31 -3.55
C VAL A 40 2.78 3.62 -2.77
N PHE A 41 3.52 3.59 -1.68
CA PHE A 41 3.86 4.76 -0.88
C PHE A 41 4.88 5.63 -1.64
N GLU A 42 4.51 6.89 -1.85
CA GLU A 42 5.38 7.95 -2.38
C GLU A 42 5.39 9.14 -1.41
N TYR A 43 6.45 9.94 -1.45
CA TYR A 43 6.59 11.15 -0.63
C TYR A 43 6.26 12.37 -1.48
N ASP A 44 5.25 13.14 -1.07
CA ASP A 44 5.03 14.50 -1.56
C ASP A 44 5.66 15.50 -0.57
N GLN A 45 6.41 16.45 -1.10
CA GLN A 45 7.16 17.44 -0.31
C GLN A 45 6.24 18.42 0.44
N ASN A 46 4.97 18.50 0.07
CA ASN A 46 4.01 19.42 0.67
C ASN A 46 3.12 18.77 1.74
N ASP A 47 2.90 17.45 1.66
CA ASP A 47 2.01 16.71 2.56
C ASP A 47 2.36 15.22 2.56
N THR A 48 2.19 14.56 3.70
CA THR A 48 2.48 13.13 3.82
C THR A 48 1.27 12.31 3.35
N TYR A 49 1.32 11.81 2.11
CA TYR A 49 0.30 10.91 1.54
C TYR A 49 0.82 9.48 1.39
N ILE A 50 -0.13 8.55 1.30
CA ILE A 50 0.04 7.16 0.94
C ILE A 50 -0.76 6.93 -0.33
N TYR A 51 -0.16 6.36 -1.38
CA TYR A 51 -0.93 5.84 -2.51
C TYR A 51 -1.11 4.33 -2.39
N VAL A 52 -2.32 3.86 -2.65
CA VAL A 52 -2.63 2.43 -2.68
C VAL A 52 -3.21 2.10 -4.04
N GLY A 53 -2.53 1.21 -4.77
CA GLY A 53 -3.04 0.63 -5.99
C GLY A 53 -4.09 -0.43 -5.68
N ILE A 54 -5.35 -0.15 -5.97
CA ILE A 54 -6.44 -1.12 -5.88
C ILE A 54 -6.62 -1.75 -7.25
N GLY A 55 -6.15 -2.99 -7.41
CA GLY A 55 -6.30 -3.73 -8.66
C GLY A 55 -7.75 -4.18 -8.88
N ARG A 56 -8.38 -3.75 -9.97
CA ARG A 56 -9.69 -4.28 -10.40
C ARG A 56 -9.48 -5.53 -11.23
N LYS A 57 -10.19 -6.60 -10.85
CA LYS A 57 -10.05 -7.95 -11.44
C LYS A 57 -10.49 -8.01 -12.91
N GLU A 58 -11.29 -7.05 -13.36
CA GLU A 58 -11.96 -7.12 -14.67
C GLU A 58 -11.06 -6.62 -15.82
N ASN A 59 -10.21 -5.62 -15.61
CA ASN A 59 -9.45 -4.99 -16.71
C ASN A 59 -7.91 -5.00 -16.53
N LYS A 60 -7.37 -5.57 -15.45
CA LYS A 60 -5.96 -5.38 -15.05
C LYS A 60 -5.56 -3.91 -14.81
N GLU A 61 -6.54 -3.02 -14.73
CA GLU A 61 -6.36 -1.62 -14.36
C GLU A 61 -6.27 -1.48 -12.84
N PHE A 62 -5.43 -0.55 -12.39
CA PHE A 62 -5.25 -0.21 -10.99
C PHE A 62 -5.73 1.21 -10.76
N ASP A 63 -6.66 1.37 -9.82
CA ASP A 63 -6.99 2.70 -9.32
C ASP A 63 -5.99 3.05 -8.22
N LEU A 64 -5.25 4.15 -8.40
CA LEU A 64 -4.42 4.71 -7.34
C LEU A 64 -5.29 5.57 -6.44
N VAL A 65 -5.46 5.16 -5.18
CA VAL A 65 -6.14 5.93 -4.16
C VAL A 65 -5.12 6.65 -3.31
N SER A 66 -5.19 7.98 -3.28
CA SER A 66 -4.39 8.82 -2.38
C SER A 66 -5.07 8.91 -1.02
N ILE A 67 -4.32 8.65 0.05
CA ILE A 67 -4.77 8.66 1.44
C ILE A 67 -3.82 9.54 2.23
N PRO A 68 -4.29 10.60 2.92
CA PRO A 68 -3.45 11.35 3.84
C PRO A 68 -2.90 10.42 4.94
N PHE A 69 -1.59 10.43 5.20
CA PHE A 69 -0.96 9.55 6.19
C PHE A 69 -1.56 9.75 7.60
N LYS A 70 -1.97 10.99 7.93
CA LYS A 70 -2.67 11.33 9.18
C LYS A 70 -4.00 10.59 9.37
N GLU A 71 -4.61 10.10 8.30
CA GLU A 71 -5.85 9.32 8.35
C GLU A 71 -5.59 7.84 8.62
N VAL A 72 -4.34 7.38 8.48
CA VAL A 72 -3.98 5.97 8.66
C VAL A 72 -3.72 5.66 10.12
N VAL A 73 -4.44 4.67 10.62
CA VAL A 73 -4.33 4.19 12.01
C VAL A 73 -3.49 2.91 12.09
N LYS A 74 -3.58 2.05 11.07
CA LYS A 74 -2.91 0.75 11.05
C LYS A 74 -2.70 0.28 9.61
N ILE A 75 -1.56 -0.37 9.36
CA ILE A 75 -1.27 -1.07 8.11
C ILE A 75 -0.95 -2.54 8.45
N GLU A 76 -1.65 -3.46 7.80
CA GLU A 76 -1.39 -4.90 7.89
C GLU A 76 -0.81 -5.38 6.56
N ALA A 77 0.46 -5.77 6.55
CA ALA A 77 1.08 -6.40 5.39
C ALA A 77 0.69 -7.89 5.34
N LEU A 78 -0.10 -8.27 4.33
CA LEU A 78 -0.71 -9.60 4.24
C LEU A 78 0.14 -10.59 3.44
N LEU A 79 0.86 -10.10 2.44
CA LEU A 79 1.70 -10.92 1.57
C LEU A 79 3.01 -10.22 1.27
N TYR A 80 4.11 -10.96 1.43
CA TYR A 80 5.42 -10.56 0.93
C TYR A 80 5.43 -10.79 -0.59
N SER A 81 4.96 -9.82 -1.38
CA SER A 81 5.21 -9.84 -2.82
C SER A 81 6.64 -9.37 -3.09
N ASN A 82 7.31 -10.05 -4.01
CA ASN A 82 8.61 -9.65 -4.52
C ASN A 82 8.49 -8.23 -5.13
N PRO A 83 9.30 -7.23 -4.71
CA PRO A 83 9.11 -5.79 -4.97
C PRO A 83 9.28 -5.29 -6.41
N ARG A 84 9.14 -6.18 -7.41
CA ARG A 84 8.48 -5.78 -8.68
C ARG A 84 7.09 -5.24 -8.28
N TRP A 85 6.23 -4.57 -9.03
CA TRP A 85 4.95 -4.00 -8.52
C TRP A 85 5.08 -2.78 -7.59
N GLY A 86 6.29 -2.38 -7.18
CA GLY A 86 6.56 -1.16 -6.39
C GLY A 86 7.47 -0.16 -7.07
N VAL A 87 7.87 -0.41 -8.33
CA VAL A 87 8.79 0.45 -9.09
C VAL A 87 7.98 1.29 -10.08
N LYS A 88 8.30 2.57 -10.18
CA LYS A 88 7.67 3.53 -11.12
C LYS A 88 7.64 3.02 -12.58
N GLU A 89 8.58 2.15 -12.95
CA GLU A 89 8.65 1.50 -14.28
C GLU A 89 7.55 0.47 -14.52
N ASP A 90 7.07 -0.24 -13.49
CA ASP A 90 5.96 -1.20 -13.62
C ASP A 90 4.62 -0.48 -13.87
N PHE A 91 4.54 0.82 -13.58
CA PHE A 91 3.42 1.71 -13.91
C PHE A 91 3.61 2.48 -15.22
N LYS A 92 4.83 2.50 -15.79
CA LYS A 92 5.13 3.18 -17.06
C LYS A 92 4.83 2.33 -18.31
N ASN A 93 4.63 1.02 -18.15
CA ASN A 93 4.35 0.12 -19.27
C ASN A 93 2.85 -0.13 -19.52
N PHE A 94 1.97 0.70 -18.98
CA PHE A 94 0.56 0.73 -19.35
C PHE A 94 0.36 1.85 -20.37
N ASP A 95 0.76 1.59 -21.61
CA ASP A 95 0.35 2.41 -22.76
C ASP A 95 -1.16 2.22 -22.98
N VAL A 96 -1.87 3.35 -22.87
CA VAL A 96 -3.16 3.78 -23.45
C VAL A 96 -4.20 2.72 -23.82
#